data_AF-X1IB25-F1
#
_entry.id   AF-X1IB25-F1
#
_cell.length_a   1.000
_cell.length_b   1.000
_cell.length_c   1.000
_cell.angle_alpha   90.00
_cell.angle_beta   90.00
_cell.angle_gamma   90.00
#
_symmetry.space_group_name_H-M   'P 1'
#
loop_
_entity.id
_entity.type
_entity.pdbx_description
1 polymer ?
#
loop_
_entity_poly.entity_id
_entity_poly.type
_entity_poly.pdbx_seq_one_letter_code
_entity_poly.pdbx_strand_id
1 'polypeptide(L)'
;FFFSEVKSEKDKISEKQKEWHSFLSASLGFKVEIFLINHTEAQIEKIKAIDKPSSKQAIISFSFSSSKKREEAIKFVQEQESYFTQGEGKDQIYGAKFKINDIEKLYTILDLTSGWKTQKIEIDGEIVKSTELRNSLWCLREKNKQNASLDYCKKREYDNKLNKSGCRNIYFNELENEEWQDYGYIDTNKGEWIFDYKRINEKMEGEINRVKYCPIFDTKKARKLIKKIPE
;
A
#
# COMPACT_ATOMS: atom_id res chain seq x y z
N PHE A 1 -26.15 -6.65 -11.69
CA PHE A 1 -26.29 -7.09 -10.28
C PHE A 1 -25.40 -6.21 -9.42
N PHE A 2 -25.89 -5.74 -8.27
CA PHE A 2 -25.11 -4.90 -7.35
C PHE A 2 -25.42 -5.29 -5.90
N PHE A 3 -24.47 -5.04 -5.01
CA PHE A 3 -24.65 -5.19 -3.57
C PHE A 3 -24.93 -3.82 -2.96
N SER A 4 -25.86 -3.77 -1.99
CA SER A 4 -26.23 -2.55 -1.30
C SER A 4 -25.97 -2.70 0.20
N GLU A 5 -25.27 -1.73 0.77
CA GLU A 5 -25.09 -1.60 2.22
C GLU A 5 -25.87 -0.37 2.69
N VAL A 6 -26.87 -0.58 3.54
CA VAL A 6 -27.74 0.50 4.05
C VAL A 6 -27.27 0.92 5.44
N LYS A 7 -27.10 2.22 5.66
CA LYS A 7 -26.72 2.80 6.96
C LYS A 7 -27.71 3.87 7.39
N SER A 8 -28.19 3.72 8.62
CA SER A 8 -28.98 4.73 9.32
C SER A 8 -28.06 5.77 9.99
N GLU A 9 -28.61 6.90 10.44
CA GLU A 9 -27.87 8.05 11.00
C GLU A 9 -26.82 7.69 12.08
N LYS A 10 -27.07 6.65 12.88
CA LYS A 10 -26.17 6.20 13.95
C LYS A 10 -25.27 5.04 13.56
N ASP A 11 -25.49 4.45 12.39
CA ASP A 11 -24.70 3.32 11.93
C ASP A 11 -23.43 3.79 11.22
N LYS A 12 -22.33 3.12 11.55
CA LYS A 12 -21.05 3.30 10.87
C LYS A 12 -20.73 2.06 10.05
N ILE A 13 -20.00 2.25 8.96
CA ILE A 13 -19.41 1.14 8.23
C ILE A 13 -18.26 0.60 9.07
N SER A 14 -18.40 -0.64 9.52
CA SER A 14 -17.33 -1.33 10.26
C SER A 14 -16.14 -1.65 9.34
N GLU A 15 -14.95 -1.83 9.91
CA GLU A 15 -13.77 -2.23 9.13
C GLU A 15 -14.00 -3.52 8.34
N LYS A 16 -14.72 -4.50 8.93
CA LYS A 16 -15.06 -5.75 8.24
C LYS A 16 -15.95 -5.50 7.02
N GLN A 17 -16.90 -4.57 7.10
CA GLN A 17 -17.74 -4.20 5.96
C GLN A 17 -16.93 -3.50 4.88
N LYS A 18 -15.97 -2.63 5.24
CA LYS A 18 -15.05 -2.01 4.27
C LYS A 18 -14.22 -3.05 3.52
N GLU A 19 -13.68 -4.05 4.24
CA GLU A 19 -12.94 -5.15 3.63
C GLU A 19 -13.80 -5.92 2.63
N TRP A 20 -15.06 -6.20 2.98
CA TRP A 20 -16.02 -6.86 2.08
C TRP A 20 -16.36 -6.00 0.87
N HIS A 21 -16.60 -4.70 1.04
CA HIS A 21 -16.87 -3.79 -0.08
C HIS A 21 -15.69 -3.76 -1.05
N SER A 22 -14.47 -3.64 -0.52
CA SER A 22 -13.24 -3.67 -1.31
C SER A 22 -13.06 -5.01 -2.02
N PHE A 23 -13.34 -6.13 -1.36
CA PHE A 23 -13.29 -7.44 -1.99
C PHE A 23 -14.31 -7.58 -3.14
N LEU A 24 -15.58 -7.29 -2.88
CA LEU A 24 -16.65 -7.40 -3.87
C LEU A 24 -16.39 -6.51 -5.09
N SER A 25 -15.97 -5.26 -4.87
CA SER A 25 -15.69 -4.31 -5.94
C SER A 25 -14.36 -4.58 -6.65
N ALA A 26 -13.25 -4.61 -5.92
CA ALA A 26 -11.92 -4.64 -6.52
C ALA A 26 -11.46 -6.06 -6.91
N SER A 27 -11.98 -7.12 -6.27
CA SER A 27 -11.60 -8.50 -6.61
C SER A 27 -12.60 -9.19 -7.53
N LEU A 28 -13.90 -8.93 -7.37
CA LEU A 28 -14.95 -9.61 -8.14
C LEU A 28 -15.63 -8.73 -9.19
N GLY A 29 -15.29 -7.43 -9.23
CA GLY A 29 -15.88 -6.48 -10.20
C GLY A 29 -17.35 -6.18 -9.96
N PHE A 30 -17.91 -6.55 -8.80
CA PHE A 30 -19.30 -6.25 -8.48
C PHE A 30 -19.46 -4.78 -8.07
N LYS A 31 -20.54 -4.16 -8.55
CA LYS A 31 -20.93 -2.84 -8.07
C LYS A 31 -21.39 -2.96 -6.61
N VAL A 32 -20.80 -2.17 -5.73
CA VAL A 32 -21.24 -2.02 -4.33
C VAL A 32 -21.69 -0.58 -4.14
N GLU A 33 -22.87 -0.39 -3.58
CA GLU A 33 -23.44 0.93 -3.31
C GLU A 33 -23.75 1.06 -1.82
N ILE A 34 -23.50 2.25 -1.26
CA ILE A 34 -23.83 2.57 0.13
C ILE A 34 -25.01 3.53 0.13
N PHE A 35 -26.13 3.12 0.73
CA PHE A 35 -27.32 3.94 0.88
C PHE A 35 -27.36 4.53 2.28
N LEU A 36 -27.35 5.86 2.35
CA LEU A 36 -27.33 6.61 3.59
C LEU A 36 -28.71 7.21 3.85
N ILE A 37 -29.31 6.84 4.97
CA ILE A 37 -30.61 7.36 5.39
C ILE A 37 -30.36 8.38 6.50
N ASN A 38 -30.91 9.58 6.37
CA ASN A 38 -30.85 10.66 7.37
C ASN A 38 -29.42 11.08 7.77
N HIS A 39 -28.47 11.09 6.83
CA HIS A 39 -27.12 11.62 7.08
C HIS A 39 -26.99 13.07 6.62
N THR A 40 -26.26 13.88 7.39
CA THR A 40 -25.84 15.23 7.00
C THR A 40 -24.84 15.19 5.84
N GLU A 41 -24.72 16.28 5.06
CA GLU A 41 -23.75 16.38 3.96
C GLU A 41 -22.31 16.10 4.41
N ALA A 42 -21.91 16.60 5.58
CA ALA A 42 -20.58 16.33 6.15
C ALA A 42 -20.36 14.84 6.49
N GLN A 43 -21.41 14.13 6.94
CA GLN A 43 -21.34 12.68 7.16
C GLN A 43 -21.28 11.92 5.83
N ILE A 44 -22.06 12.35 4.83
CA ILE A 44 -22.03 11.79 3.47
C ILE A 44 -20.64 11.94 2.86
N GLU A 45 -20.00 13.11 2.98
CA GLU A 45 -18.64 13.33 2.50
C GLU A 45 -17.61 12.43 3.18
N LYS A 46 -17.69 12.29 4.51
CA LYS A 46 -16.83 11.35 5.25
C LYS A 46 -17.00 9.91 4.78
N ILE A 47 -18.23 9.47 4.50
CA ILE A 47 -18.50 8.10 4.04
C ILE A 47 -18.06 7.90 2.59
N LYS A 48 -18.28 8.88 1.71
CA LYS A 48 -17.75 8.86 0.32
C LYS A 48 -16.23 8.85 0.28
N ALA A 49 -15.57 9.52 1.24
CA ALA A 49 -14.12 9.51 1.38
C ALA A 49 -13.56 8.16 1.86
N ILE A 50 -14.38 7.30 2.47
CA ILE A 50 -14.00 5.92 2.84
C ILE A 50 -13.95 5.01 1.59
N ASP A 51 -14.88 5.22 0.65
CA ASP A 51 -15.02 4.43 -0.58
C ASP A 51 -14.06 4.88 -1.70
N LYS A 52 -13.55 6.10 -1.61
CA LYS A 52 -12.34 6.49 -2.35
C LYS A 52 -11.16 5.93 -1.57
N PRO A 53 -10.49 4.84 -1.99
CA PRO A 53 -9.13 4.63 -1.54
C PRO A 53 -8.40 5.93 -1.83
N SER A 54 -7.80 6.52 -0.80
CA SER A 54 -6.83 7.60 -0.93
C SER A 54 -5.74 7.07 -1.87
N SER A 55 -5.98 7.17 -3.17
CA SER A 55 -5.04 6.67 -4.17
C SER A 55 -3.96 7.73 -4.21
N LYS A 56 -2.98 7.54 -3.32
CA LYS A 56 -1.70 8.20 -3.41
C LYS A 56 -1.28 8.18 -4.87
N GLN A 57 -0.74 9.28 -5.34
CA GLN A 57 -0.27 9.40 -6.71
C GLN A 57 1.25 9.48 -6.68
N ALA A 58 1.88 8.76 -7.61
CA ALA A 58 3.28 8.92 -7.92
C ALA A 58 3.41 9.84 -9.13
N ILE A 59 4.17 10.92 -8.99
CA ILE A 59 4.64 11.71 -10.13
C ILE A 59 5.94 11.06 -10.57
N ILE A 60 5.96 10.51 -11.78
CA ILE A 60 7.17 9.91 -12.35
C ILE A 60 7.61 10.77 -13.52
N SER A 61 8.85 11.21 -13.45
CA SER A 61 9.46 12.07 -14.45
C SER A 61 10.89 11.64 -14.77
N PHE A 62 11.36 12.01 -15.94
CA PHE A 62 12.70 11.73 -16.41
C PHE A 62 13.10 12.74 -17.49
N SER A 63 14.40 12.95 -17.64
CA SER A 63 14.96 13.77 -18.73
C SER A 63 15.74 12.89 -19.70
N PHE A 64 16.81 13.43 -20.31
CA PHE A 64 17.63 12.69 -21.27
C PHE A 64 18.17 11.36 -20.70
N SER A 65 18.21 10.35 -21.56
CA SER A 65 18.80 9.03 -21.30
C SER A 65 19.32 8.46 -22.60
N SER A 66 20.48 7.78 -22.57
CA SER A 66 21.03 7.06 -23.72
C SER A 66 20.38 5.69 -23.94
N SER A 67 19.41 5.30 -23.11
CA SER A 67 18.72 4.02 -23.22
C SER A 67 17.90 3.91 -24.50
N LYS A 68 17.90 2.72 -25.11
CA LYS A 68 17.04 2.38 -26.27
C LYS A 68 15.54 2.49 -25.95
N LYS A 69 15.16 2.40 -24.66
CA LYS A 69 13.77 2.52 -24.19
C LYS A 69 13.28 3.98 -24.09
N ARG A 70 14.12 4.97 -24.41
CA ARG A 70 13.77 6.38 -24.23
C ARG A 70 12.52 6.80 -24.98
N GLU A 71 12.45 6.49 -26.28
CA GLU A 71 11.30 6.88 -27.11
C GLU A 71 10.01 6.20 -26.66
N GLU A 72 10.11 4.93 -26.25
CA GLU A 72 8.99 4.17 -25.70
C GLU A 72 8.48 4.79 -24.39
N ALA A 73 9.38 5.17 -23.48
CA ALA A 73 9.01 5.86 -22.24
C ALA A 73 8.32 7.21 -22.50
N ILE A 74 8.80 7.99 -23.47
CA ILE A 74 8.19 9.28 -23.85
C ILE A 74 6.78 9.07 -24.40
N LYS A 75 6.60 8.14 -25.34
CA LYS A 75 5.28 7.82 -25.89
C LYS A 75 4.33 7.37 -24.78
N PHE A 76 4.78 6.48 -23.91
CA PHE A 76 3.98 5.97 -22.80
C PHE A 76 3.48 7.08 -21.86
N VAL A 77 4.34 8.06 -21.50
CA VAL A 77 3.90 9.17 -20.64
C VAL A 77 3.01 10.17 -21.38
N GLN A 78 3.20 10.37 -22.68
CA GLN A 78 2.35 11.24 -23.51
C GLN A 78 0.91 10.74 -23.65
N GLU A 79 0.71 9.43 -23.56
CA GLU A 79 -0.62 8.80 -23.57
C GLU A 79 -1.39 8.99 -22.25
N GLN A 80 -0.75 9.47 -21.18
CA GLN A 80 -1.41 9.67 -19.90
C GLN A 80 -2.12 11.04 -19.85
N GLU A 81 -3.33 11.08 -19.29
CA GLU A 81 -4.12 12.31 -19.11
C GLU A 81 -3.38 13.41 -18.33
N SER A 82 -2.48 12.99 -17.44
CA SER A 82 -1.70 13.85 -16.55
C SER A 82 -0.30 14.19 -17.08
N TYR A 83 -0.06 13.93 -18.37
CA TYR A 83 1.21 14.23 -19.03
C TYR A 83 1.62 15.70 -18.84
N PHE A 84 2.90 15.91 -18.59
CA PHE A 84 3.51 17.22 -18.59
C PHE A 84 4.93 17.16 -19.14
N THR A 85 5.40 18.33 -19.59
CA THR A 85 6.80 18.56 -19.95
C THR A 85 7.27 19.89 -19.36
N GLN A 86 8.57 19.98 -19.04
CA GLN A 86 9.20 21.18 -18.51
C GLN A 86 10.60 21.32 -19.09
N GLY A 87 11.05 22.55 -19.35
CA GLY A 87 12.35 22.83 -19.98
C GLY A 87 12.38 22.58 -21.49
N GLU A 88 13.53 22.79 -22.10
CA GLU A 88 13.75 22.69 -23.55
C GLU A 88 15.04 21.93 -23.88
N GLY A 89 15.11 21.33 -25.07
CA GLY A 89 16.32 20.68 -25.58
C GLY A 89 16.79 19.51 -24.70
N LYS A 90 18.05 19.56 -24.23
CA LYS A 90 18.65 18.49 -23.41
C LYS A 90 18.12 18.46 -21.98
N ASP A 91 17.57 19.57 -21.51
CA ASP A 91 17.01 19.72 -20.15
C ASP A 91 15.50 19.44 -20.13
N GLN A 92 14.93 19.02 -21.26
CA GLN A 92 13.52 18.66 -21.34
C GLN A 92 13.20 17.47 -20.43
N ILE A 93 12.29 17.71 -19.50
CA ILE A 93 11.70 16.72 -18.59
C ILE A 93 10.36 16.28 -19.16
N TYR A 94 10.11 14.98 -19.11
CA TYR A 94 8.83 14.36 -19.40
C TYR A 94 8.31 13.69 -18.13
N GLY A 95 7.02 13.78 -17.87
CA GLY A 95 6.43 13.08 -16.73
C GLY A 95 4.92 12.98 -16.79
N ALA A 96 4.38 12.18 -15.87
CA ALA A 96 2.95 12.02 -15.67
C ALA A 96 2.67 11.61 -14.21
N LYS A 97 1.41 11.74 -13.81
CA LYS A 97 0.89 11.27 -12.51
C LYS A 97 0.24 9.89 -12.67
N PHE A 98 0.66 8.95 -11.83
CA PHE A 98 0.19 7.58 -11.80
C PHE A 98 -0.49 7.29 -10.47
N LYS A 99 -1.68 6.69 -10.49
CA LYS A 99 -2.31 6.22 -9.26
C LYS A 99 -1.56 5.00 -8.75
N ILE A 100 -1.26 4.95 -7.45
CA ILE A 100 -0.53 3.84 -6.85
C ILE A 100 -1.27 2.49 -6.97
N ASN A 101 -2.60 2.51 -7.11
CA ASN A 101 -3.40 1.31 -7.34
C ASN A 101 -3.44 0.86 -8.82
N ASP A 102 -2.99 1.69 -9.76
CA ASP A 102 -2.83 1.32 -11.17
C ASP A 102 -1.45 0.67 -11.36
N ILE A 103 -1.32 -0.53 -10.82
CA ILE A 103 -0.06 -1.27 -10.70
C ILE A 103 0.58 -1.50 -12.07
N GLU A 104 -0.21 -1.82 -13.09
CA GLU A 104 0.32 -2.12 -14.43
C GLU A 104 0.98 -0.89 -15.04
N LYS A 105 0.27 0.25 -15.11
CA LYS A 105 0.86 1.47 -15.67
C LYS A 105 2.07 1.94 -14.88
N LEU A 106 1.98 1.87 -13.55
CA LEU A 106 3.06 2.26 -12.66
C LEU A 106 4.32 1.41 -12.90
N TYR A 107 4.19 0.07 -12.93
CA TYR A 107 5.34 -0.79 -13.18
C TYR A 107 5.88 -0.66 -14.60
N THR A 108 5.02 -0.43 -15.61
CA THR A 108 5.46 -0.17 -16.98
C THR A 108 6.42 1.01 -17.03
N ILE A 109 6.04 2.18 -16.51
CA ILE A 109 6.94 3.33 -16.56
C ILE A 109 8.21 3.11 -15.71
N LEU A 110 8.09 2.48 -14.54
CA LEU A 110 9.25 2.17 -13.71
C LEU A 110 10.21 1.21 -14.42
N ASP A 111 9.71 0.26 -15.22
CA ASP A 111 10.50 -0.72 -15.98
C ASP A 111 11.15 -0.07 -17.23
N LEU A 112 10.44 0.86 -17.89
CA LEU A 112 10.97 1.63 -19.02
C LEU A 112 12.11 2.55 -18.60
N THR A 113 12.00 3.17 -17.42
CA THR A 113 12.95 4.15 -16.89
C THR A 113 13.90 3.56 -15.85
N SER A 114 13.95 2.23 -15.74
CA SER A 114 14.81 1.52 -14.78
C SER A 114 16.29 1.81 -15.01
N GLY A 115 17.01 2.16 -13.95
CA GLY A 115 18.45 2.46 -13.97
C GLY A 115 18.81 3.85 -14.53
N TRP A 116 17.83 4.68 -14.89
CA TRP A 116 18.13 6.02 -15.38
C TRP A 116 18.41 6.95 -14.20
N LYS A 117 19.59 7.60 -14.22
CA LYS A 117 19.96 8.59 -13.20
C LYS A 117 19.00 9.78 -13.14
N THR A 118 18.29 10.03 -14.23
CA THR A 118 17.35 11.14 -14.39
C THR A 118 15.93 10.80 -13.96
N GLN A 119 15.65 9.53 -13.62
CA GLN A 119 14.34 9.14 -13.10
C GLN A 119 14.12 9.80 -11.73
N LYS A 120 13.04 10.56 -11.61
CA LYS A 120 12.54 11.11 -10.35
C LYS A 120 11.12 10.60 -10.10
N ILE A 121 10.92 10.01 -8.93
CA ILE A 121 9.63 9.53 -8.44
C ILE A 121 9.28 10.37 -7.22
N GLU A 122 8.12 11.00 -7.23
CA GLU A 122 7.63 11.83 -6.14
C GLU A 122 6.27 11.34 -5.66
N ILE A 123 6.12 11.15 -4.35
CA ILE A 123 4.86 10.73 -3.71
C ILE A 123 4.66 11.62 -2.50
N ASP A 124 3.50 12.28 -2.41
CA ASP A 124 3.17 13.18 -1.29
C ASP A 124 4.23 14.29 -1.06
N GLY A 125 4.92 14.73 -2.12
CA GLY A 125 5.97 15.76 -2.08
C GLY A 125 7.38 15.23 -1.73
N GLU A 126 7.51 13.93 -1.42
CA GLU A 126 8.80 13.30 -1.11
C GLU A 126 9.39 12.60 -2.33
N ILE A 127 10.71 12.70 -2.52
CA ILE A 127 11.43 11.93 -3.54
C ILE A 127 11.62 10.50 -3.02
N VAL A 128 11.17 9.53 -3.81
CA VAL A 128 11.17 8.10 -3.42
C VAL A 128 12.08 7.31 -4.35
N LYS A 129 12.79 6.32 -3.80
CA LYS A 129 13.58 5.39 -4.62
C LYS A 129 12.66 4.42 -5.35
N SER A 130 12.97 4.11 -6.61
CA SER A 130 12.24 3.10 -7.40
C SER A 130 12.14 1.75 -6.68
N THR A 131 13.23 1.32 -6.04
CA THR A 131 13.27 0.07 -5.25
C THR A 131 12.33 0.10 -4.06
N GLU A 132 12.23 1.22 -3.36
CA GLU A 132 11.36 1.38 -2.20
C GLU A 132 9.88 1.29 -2.61
N LEU A 133 9.50 2.02 -3.66
CA LEU A 133 8.15 1.97 -4.21
C LEU A 133 7.79 0.55 -4.70
N ARG A 134 8.70 -0.08 -5.45
CA ARG A 134 8.50 -1.45 -5.94
C ARG A 134 8.37 -2.46 -4.82
N ASN A 135 9.15 -2.33 -3.74
CA ASN A 135 9.07 -3.23 -2.60
C ASN A 135 7.73 -3.09 -1.87
N SER A 136 7.25 -1.86 -1.70
CA SER A 136 5.93 -1.60 -1.11
C SER A 136 4.78 -2.19 -1.94
N LEU A 137 4.92 -2.25 -3.27
CA LEU A 137 3.84 -2.67 -4.17
C LEU A 137 4.00 -4.08 -4.72
N TRP A 138 5.09 -4.77 -4.39
CA TRP A 138 5.45 -6.07 -4.97
C TRP A 138 4.32 -7.09 -4.85
N CYS A 139 3.71 -7.21 -3.66
CA CYS A 139 2.64 -8.18 -3.45
C CYS A 139 1.42 -7.91 -4.34
N LEU A 140 1.05 -6.64 -4.53
CA LEU A 140 -0.07 -6.27 -5.40
C LEU A 140 0.20 -6.62 -6.87
N ARG A 141 1.45 -6.43 -7.32
CA ARG A 141 1.88 -6.85 -8.66
C ARG A 141 1.80 -8.36 -8.83
N GLU A 142 2.35 -9.13 -7.89
CA GLU A 142 2.32 -10.59 -7.97
C GLU A 142 0.90 -11.15 -7.89
N LYS A 143 0.05 -10.56 -7.05
CA LYS A 143 -1.38 -10.84 -7.02
C LYS A 143 -2.04 -10.64 -8.39
N ASN A 144 -1.76 -9.52 -9.06
CA ASN A 144 -2.33 -9.23 -10.38
C ASN A 144 -1.85 -10.23 -11.44
N LYS A 145 -0.54 -10.52 -11.47
CA LYS A 145 0.03 -11.51 -12.40
C LYS A 145 -0.59 -12.89 -12.26
N GLN A 146 -0.88 -13.32 -11.03
CA GLN A 146 -1.47 -14.62 -10.73
C GLN A 146 -3.00 -14.62 -10.84
N ASN A 147 -3.61 -13.49 -11.19
CA ASN A 147 -5.06 -13.29 -11.13
C ASN A 147 -5.67 -13.72 -9.78
N ALA A 148 -4.94 -13.48 -8.69
CA ALA A 148 -5.33 -13.89 -7.35
C ALA A 148 -6.23 -12.86 -6.66
N SER A 149 -6.98 -13.31 -5.65
CA SER A 149 -7.76 -12.43 -4.79
C SER A 149 -6.87 -11.58 -3.87
N LEU A 150 -7.42 -10.53 -3.27
CA LEU A 150 -6.70 -9.68 -2.30
C LEU A 150 -6.18 -10.46 -1.07
N ASP A 151 -6.77 -11.61 -0.75
CA ASP A 151 -6.28 -12.49 0.32
C ASP A 151 -4.86 -12.98 0.09
N TYR A 152 -4.39 -13.04 -1.17
CA TYR A 152 -3.00 -13.33 -1.49
C TYR A 152 -2.05 -12.46 -0.65
N CYS A 153 -2.34 -11.15 -0.57
CA CYS A 153 -1.52 -10.21 0.18
C CYS A 153 -1.75 -10.21 1.69
N LYS A 154 -2.70 -10.98 2.20
CA LYS A 154 -2.92 -11.17 3.64
C LYS A 154 -2.34 -12.49 4.15
N LYS A 155 -1.89 -13.37 3.25
CA LYS A 155 -1.37 -14.70 3.57
C LYS A 155 0.16 -14.72 3.57
N ARG A 156 0.75 -15.50 4.47
CA ARG A 156 2.20 -15.77 4.51
C ARG A 156 2.62 -16.56 3.28
N GLU A 157 3.88 -16.36 2.87
CA GLU A 157 4.42 -16.96 1.66
C GLU A 157 4.57 -18.49 1.77
N TYR A 158 5.06 -18.98 2.90
CA TYR A 158 5.45 -20.39 3.05
C TYR A 158 4.29 -21.35 3.29
N ASP A 159 3.26 -20.94 4.02
CA ASP A 159 2.19 -21.84 4.46
C ASP A 159 0.77 -21.35 4.14
N ASN A 160 0.67 -20.20 3.46
CA ASN A 160 -0.59 -19.57 3.08
C ASN A 160 -1.56 -19.31 4.24
N LYS A 161 -1.11 -19.37 5.51
CA LYS A 161 -1.91 -18.93 6.65
C LYS A 161 -2.00 -17.41 6.67
N LEU A 162 -3.04 -16.89 7.32
CA LEU A 162 -3.19 -15.45 7.49
C LEU A 162 -2.02 -14.90 8.31
N ASN A 163 -1.37 -13.85 7.80
CA ASN A 163 -0.39 -13.09 8.54
C ASN A 163 -1.13 -12.22 9.56
N LYS A 164 -0.72 -12.24 10.85
CA LYS A 164 -1.40 -11.50 11.92
C LYS A 164 -1.41 -10.00 11.65
N SER A 165 -0.36 -9.45 11.02
CA SER A 165 -0.29 -8.04 10.58
C SER A 165 -1.24 -7.70 9.44
N GLY A 166 -1.72 -8.73 8.72
CA GLY A 166 -2.56 -8.58 7.53
C GLY A 166 -1.78 -8.25 6.25
N CYS A 167 -0.46 -8.41 6.24
CA CYS A 167 0.39 -8.16 5.08
C CYS A 167 1.39 -9.28 4.82
N ARG A 168 1.42 -9.84 3.60
CA ARG A 168 2.40 -10.84 3.15
C ARG A 168 3.85 -10.34 3.25
N ASN A 169 4.05 -9.04 3.02
CA ASN A 169 5.37 -8.41 2.97
C ASN A 169 5.87 -7.90 4.33
N ILE A 170 5.14 -8.17 5.42
CA ILE A 170 5.61 -7.91 6.78
C ILE A 170 6.21 -9.19 7.35
N TYR A 171 7.51 -9.11 7.64
CA TYR A 171 8.30 -10.21 8.15
C TYR A 171 8.65 -9.95 9.61
N PHE A 172 7.74 -10.37 10.49
CA PHE A 172 7.92 -10.32 11.94
C PHE A 172 7.47 -11.66 12.53
N ASN A 173 8.38 -12.64 12.52
CA ASN A 173 8.06 -14.03 12.82
C ASN A 173 7.62 -14.22 14.27
N GLU A 174 8.21 -13.45 15.19
CA GLU A 174 7.98 -13.50 16.63
C GLU A 174 6.53 -13.16 16.97
N LEU A 175 5.88 -12.29 16.19
CA LEU A 175 4.44 -12.06 16.31
C LEU A 175 3.63 -13.29 15.91
N GLU A 176 4.11 -14.07 14.96
CA GLU A 176 3.41 -15.22 14.40
C GLU A 176 3.57 -16.48 15.27
N ASN A 177 4.78 -16.78 15.72
CA ASN A 177 5.14 -18.00 16.47
C ASN A 177 5.29 -17.78 17.98
N GLU A 178 5.28 -16.53 18.47
CA GLU A 178 5.42 -16.17 19.89
C GLU A 178 6.79 -16.53 20.49
N GLU A 179 7.81 -16.68 19.64
CA GLU A 179 9.19 -16.95 20.02
C GLU A 179 9.96 -15.62 20.17
N TRP A 180 10.06 -15.09 21.39
CA TRP A 180 10.57 -13.73 21.64
C TRP A 180 12.02 -13.64 22.10
N GLN A 181 12.84 -14.67 21.89
CA GLN A 181 14.16 -14.82 22.52
C GLN A 181 15.09 -13.62 22.26
N ASP A 182 14.96 -12.96 21.12
CA ASP A 182 15.78 -11.79 20.76
C ASP A 182 15.19 -10.43 21.18
N TYR A 183 14.03 -10.41 21.84
CA TYR A 183 13.26 -9.20 22.12
C TYR A 183 12.91 -9.06 23.61
N GLY A 184 13.84 -9.46 24.47
CA GLY A 184 13.70 -9.33 25.91
C GLY A 184 14.81 -10.01 26.68
N TYR A 185 14.62 -10.11 27.98
CA TYR A 185 15.54 -10.77 28.90
C TYR A 185 14.78 -11.29 30.12
N ILE A 186 15.37 -12.23 30.86
CA ILE A 186 14.82 -12.70 32.13
C ILE A 186 15.28 -11.76 33.25
N ASP A 187 14.35 -11.13 33.96
CA ASP A 187 14.63 -10.46 35.23
C ASP A 187 14.93 -11.53 36.28
N THR A 188 16.20 -11.66 36.67
CA THR A 188 16.65 -12.70 37.61
C THR A 188 16.11 -12.53 39.02
N ASN A 189 15.61 -11.35 39.39
CA ASN A 189 15.04 -11.11 40.72
C ASN A 189 13.57 -11.55 40.77
N LYS A 190 12.83 -11.35 39.68
CA LYS A 190 11.40 -11.72 39.58
C LYS A 190 11.17 -13.10 38.96
N GLY A 191 12.15 -13.61 38.23
CA GLY A 191 12.01 -14.83 37.42
C GLY A 191 11.07 -14.65 36.21
N GLU A 192 10.83 -13.41 35.81
CA GLU A 192 9.88 -13.04 34.75
C GLU A 192 10.61 -12.62 33.48
N TRP A 193 10.02 -12.92 32.32
CA TRP A 193 10.50 -12.41 31.04
C TRP A 193 10.05 -10.95 30.85
N ILE A 194 11.00 -10.05 30.60
CA ILE A 194 10.76 -8.64 30.33
C ILE A 194 10.98 -8.37 28.84
N PHE A 195 9.98 -7.81 28.17
CA PHE A 195 10.06 -7.49 26.75
C PHE A 195 10.83 -6.18 26.50
N ASP A 196 11.71 -6.19 25.49
CA ASP A 196 12.33 -4.98 24.94
C ASP A 196 11.37 -4.34 23.93
N TYR A 197 10.39 -3.62 24.45
CA TYR A 197 9.41 -2.89 23.63
C TYR A 197 10.04 -1.90 22.67
N LYS A 198 11.21 -1.34 22.99
CA LYS A 198 11.88 -0.40 22.09
C LYS A 198 12.31 -1.15 20.83
N ARG A 199 13.02 -2.27 20.98
CA ARG A 199 13.47 -3.10 19.86
C ARG A 199 12.30 -3.68 19.06
N ILE A 200 11.23 -4.11 19.74
CA ILE A 200 10.00 -4.61 19.08
C ILE A 200 9.35 -3.51 18.22
N ASN A 201 9.20 -2.30 18.76
CA ASN A 201 8.63 -1.17 18.02
C ASN A 201 9.51 -0.77 16.83
N GLU A 202 10.84 -0.70 17.02
CA GLU A 202 11.79 -0.40 15.94
C GLU A 202 11.68 -1.42 14.79
N LYS A 203 11.60 -2.72 15.10
CA LYS A 203 11.37 -3.77 14.11
C LYS A 203 10.05 -3.59 13.37
N MET A 204 8.96 -3.34 14.09
CA MET A 204 7.63 -3.15 13.49
C MET A 204 7.59 -1.92 12.58
N GLU A 205 8.12 -0.78 13.01
CA GLU A 205 8.15 0.44 12.20
C GLU A 205 9.03 0.26 10.96
N GLY A 206 10.12 -0.50 11.06
CA GLY A 206 10.91 -0.91 9.89
C GLY A 206 10.09 -1.69 8.86
N GLU A 207 9.31 -2.69 9.30
CA GLU A 207 8.42 -3.44 8.42
C GLU A 207 7.28 -2.58 7.84
N ILE A 208 6.66 -1.71 8.65
CA ILE A 208 5.63 -0.75 8.20
C ILE A 208 6.20 0.18 7.12
N ASN A 209 7.41 0.70 7.32
CA ASN A 209 8.05 1.60 6.37
C ASN A 209 8.32 0.90 5.02
N ARG A 210 8.64 -0.40 5.01
CA ARG A 210 8.82 -1.17 3.76
C ARG A 210 7.55 -1.24 2.90
N VAL A 211 6.37 -1.15 3.52
CA VAL A 211 5.07 -1.27 2.84
C VAL A 211 4.24 0.02 2.87
N LYS A 212 4.83 1.15 3.25
CA LYS A 212 4.10 2.42 3.47
C LYS A 212 3.38 2.99 2.26
N TYR A 213 3.79 2.59 1.04
CA TYR A 213 3.10 3.00 -0.19
C TYR A 213 2.01 2.02 -0.62
N CYS A 214 1.85 0.88 0.06
CA CYS A 214 0.82 -0.09 -0.26
C CYS A 214 -0.58 0.45 0.09
N PRO A 215 -1.51 0.59 -0.89
CA PRO A 215 -2.82 1.18 -0.65
C PRO A 215 -3.77 0.29 0.16
N ILE A 216 -3.46 -1.01 0.30
CA ILE A 216 -4.30 -1.98 1.01
C ILE A 216 -3.75 -2.35 2.39
N PHE A 217 -2.63 -1.76 2.81
CA PHE A 217 -2.00 -2.08 4.10
C PHE A 217 -2.57 -1.20 5.23
N ASP A 218 -3.05 -1.84 6.29
CA ASP A 218 -3.52 -1.15 7.50
C ASP A 218 -2.40 -1.02 8.54
N THR A 219 -1.73 0.13 8.51
CA THR A 219 -0.68 0.50 9.48
C THR A 219 -1.17 0.49 10.93
N LYS A 220 -2.45 0.83 11.17
CA LYS A 220 -3.01 0.87 12.54
C LYS A 220 -3.22 -0.53 13.06
N LYS A 221 -3.64 -1.48 12.23
CA LYS A 221 -3.76 -2.89 12.60
C LYS A 221 -2.41 -3.46 13.03
N ALA A 222 -1.34 -3.21 12.25
CA ALA A 222 0.00 -3.67 12.59
C ALA A 222 0.49 -3.10 13.93
N ARG A 223 0.38 -1.78 14.16
CA ARG A 223 0.76 -1.14 15.43
C ARG A 223 -0.05 -1.64 16.63
N LYS A 224 -1.33 -1.99 16.44
CA LYS A 224 -2.17 -2.56 17.51
C LYS A 224 -1.70 -3.93 17.97
N LEU A 225 -0.98 -4.70 17.14
CA LEU A 225 -0.45 -6.00 17.55
C LEU A 225 0.61 -5.85 18.64
N ILE A 226 1.50 -4.86 18.49
CA ILE A 226 2.55 -4.60 19.49
C ILE A 226 1.96 -4.22 20.84
N LYS A 227 0.88 -3.42 20.84
CA LYS A 227 0.17 -3.03 22.07
C LYS A 227 -0.49 -4.18 22.83
N LYS A 228 -0.56 -5.39 22.25
CA LYS A 228 -1.12 -6.57 22.90
C LYS A 228 -0.06 -7.45 23.57
N ILE A 229 1.22 -7.14 23.39
CA ILE A 229 2.30 -7.85 24.06
C ILE A 229 2.26 -7.46 25.56
N PRO A 230 2.33 -8.43 26.50
CA PRO A 230 2.30 -8.15 27.95
C PRO A 230 3.48 -7.32 28.41
N GLU A 231 3.23 -6.37 29.34
CA GLU A 231 4.26 -5.53 29.96
C GLU A 231 5.13 -6.29 30.97
#